data_AF-A0A173M1K4-F1
#
_entry.id   AF-A0A173M1K4-F1
#
_cell.length_a   1.000
_cell.length_b   1.000
_cell.length_c   1.000
_cell.angle_alpha   90.00
_cell.angle_beta   90.00
_cell.angle_gamma   90.00
#
_symmetry.space_group_name_H-M   'P 1'
#
loop_
_entity.id
_entity.type
_entity.pdbx_description
1 polymer ?
#
loop_
_entity_poly.entity_id
_entity_poly.type
_entity_poly.pdbx_seq_one_letter_code
_entity_poly.pdbx_strand_id
1 'polypeptide(L)'
;VSPKQIVSIATSCIPFLENDDANRALMGANMQRQAIPLIEPNSPYVGTGVEYAAARDSGLAIVSQYEGTVDFVDATRIVLKTKEGLKNYNLDTFVRSNQGTSLTHVPLVRQGQKIEKGQVLADGPSIDKGELALGQNVVVAFTTWNGYNYEDAIIVSERLVSEDVFTSIHIEEYTIERRQTKQGPEEITREIPNISENARKFLDDDGLVIIGTEVKPGDILVGKITPKGQTQLSPEDKLLQAIFGEKSKNVKDN
;
A
#
# COMPACT_ATOMS: atom_id res chain seq x y z
N VAL A 1 19.14 31.32 -15.14
CA VAL A 1 19.80 30.11 -15.70
C VAL A 1 20.44 29.37 -14.54
N SER A 2 20.18 28.07 -14.37
CA SER A 2 20.62 27.26 -13.23
C SER A 2 21.26 25.96 -13.72
N PRO A 3 22.32 25.43 -13.09
CA PRO A 3 22.89 24.11 -13.41
C PRO A 3 21.85 22.98 -13.38
N LYS A 4 20.74 23.15 -12.64
CA LYS A 4 19.62 22.19 -12.59
C LYS A 4 18.77 22.15 -13.87
N GLN A 5 18.95 23.10 -14.80
CA GLN A 5 18.12 23.17 -16.03
C GLN A 5 18.46 22.08 -17.06
N ILE A 6 19.65 21.49 -16.99
CA ILE A 6 20.13 20.49 -17.95
C ILE A 6 19.80 19.04 -17.55
N VAL A 7 19.29 18.84 -16.33
CA VAL A 7 19.07 17.52 -15.72
C VAL A 7 17.59 17.31 -15.36
N SER A 8 17.15 16.05 -15.31
CA SER A 8 15.79 15.70 -14.89
C SER A 8 15.56 16.00 -13.40
N ILE A 9 14.29 15.99 -12.95
CA ILE A 9 13.96 16.15 -11.51
C ILE A 9 14.62 15.07 -10.68
N ALA A 10 14.53 13.79 -11.08
CA ALA A 10 15.13 12.67 -10.33
C ALA A 10 16.66 12.78 -10.28
N THR A 11 17.30 13.14 -11.40
CA THR A 11 18.74 13.38 -11.45
C THR A 11 19.14 14.58 -10.58
N SER A 12 18.30 15.61 -10.51
CA SER A 12 18.53 16.77 -9.66
C SER A 12 18.43 16.47 -8.16
N CYS A 13 17.81 15.36 -7.76
CA CYS A 13 17.75 14.90 -6.36
C CYS A 13 19.00 14.09 -5.96
N ILE A 14 19.96 13.85 -6.87
CA ILE A 14 21.20 13.13 -6.53
C ILE A 14 22.20 14.13 -5.91
N PRO A 15 22.58 13.98 -4.63
CA PRO A 15 23.59 14.83 -4.01
C PRO A 15 24.96 14.56 -4.64
N PHE A 16 25.78 15.61 -4.79
CA PHE A 16 27.14 15.51 -5.32
C PHE A 16 27.26 14.86 -6.71
N LEU A 17 26.22 15.02 -7.54
CA LEU A 17 26.11 14.47 -8.90
C LEU A 17 27.37 14.67 -9.76
N GLU A 18 28.07 15.79 -9.57
CA GLU A 18 29.31 16.10 -10.28
C GLU A 18 30.48 15.13 -10.00
N ASN A 19 30.39 14.35 -8.92
CA ASN A 19 31.39 13.36 -8.54
C ASN A 19 31.01 11.93 -8.99
N ASP A 20 29.81 11.76 -9.54
CA ASP A 20 29.30 10.46 -9.98
C ASP A 20 29.52 10.25 -11.48
N ASP A 21 29.86 9.01 -11.86
CA ASP A 21 29.83 8.59 -13.26
C ASP A 21 28.38 8.65 -13.78
N ALA A 22 28.20 9.19 -14.98
CA ALA A 22 26.91 9.32 -15.66
C ALA A 22 26.08 8.02 -15.69
N ASN A 23 26.72 6.85 -15.88
CA ASN A 23 26.02 5.57 -15.90
C ASN A 23 25.45 5.21 -14.51
N ARG A 24 26.19 5.51 -13.44
CA ARG A 24 25.73 5.27 -12.06
C ARG A 24 24.69 6.29 -11.63
N ALA A 25 24.84 7.55 -12.04
CA ALA A 25 23.83 8.57 -11.82
C ALA A 25 22.49 8.21 -12.50
N LEU A 26 22.54 7.63 -13.72
CA LEU A 26 21.35 7.13 -14.40
C LEU A 26 20.67 5.99 -13.61
N MET A 27 21.45 5.06 -13.07
CA MET A 27 20.92 4.01 -12.20
C MET A 27 20.26 4.61 -10.96
N GLY A 28 20.91 5.55 -10.27
CA GLY A 28 20.36 6.23 -9.10
C GLY A 28 19.03 6.93 -9.39
N ALA A 29 18.94 7.67 -10.51
CA ALA A 29 17.71 8.33 -10.92
C ALA A 29 16.57 7.34 -11.24
N ASN A 30 16.89 6.15 -11.77
CA ASN A 30 15.91 5.10 -12.01
C ASN A 30 15.47 4.39 -10.73
N MET A 31 16.40 4.13 -9.81
CA MET A 31 16.15 3.51 -8.51
C MET A 31 15.21 4.36 -7.66
N GLN A 32 15.33 5.70 -7.70
CA GLN A 32 14.40 6.60 -7.02
C GLN A 32 12.92 6.35 -7.41
N ARG A 33 12.65 6.03 -8.68
CA ARG A 33 11.27 5.77 -9.17
C ARG A 33 10.73 4.40 -8.75
N GLN A 34 11.59 3.53 -8.26
CA GLN A 34 11.24 2.18 -7.78
C GLN A 34 11.11 2.14 -6.25
N ALA A 35 11.38 3.25 -5.57
CA ALA A 35 11.28 3.34 -4.14
C ALA A 35 9.83 3.10 -3.68
N ILE A 36 9.69 2.26 -2.66
CA ILE A 36 8.41 1.89 -2.07
C ILE A 36 8.14 2.82 -0.88
N PRO A 37 6.93 3.38 -0.74
CA PRO A 37 6.57 4.17 0.43
C PRO A 37 6.71 3.37 1.73
N LEU A 38 7.52 3.90 2.64
CA LEU A 38 7.69 3.39 4.00
C LEU A 38 6.55 3.90 4.89
N ILE A 39 6.34 3.24 6.04
CA ILE A 39 5.38 3.70 7.05
C ILE A 39 5.81 5.05 7.64
N GLU A 40 7.10 5.20 7.95
CA GLU A 40 7.66 6.42 8.54
C GLU A 40 8.87 6.93 7.73
N PRO A 41 8.69 7.48 6.53
CA PRO A 41 9.82 7.95 5.72
C PRO A 41 10.53 9.14 6.37
N ASN A 42 11.84 9.30 6.10
CA ASN A 42 12.60 10.47 6.55
C ASN A 42 13.27 11.18 5.37
N SER A 43 13.18 12.51 5.35
CA SER A 43 13.89 13.32 4.37
C SER A 43 15.40 13.13 4.50
N PRO A 44 16.14 13.10 3.38
CA PRO A 44 17.58 12.86 3.42
C PRO A 44 18.29 13.99 4.18
N TYR A 45 19.22 13.66 5.08
CA TYR A 45 20.03 14.67 5.78
C TYR A 45 20.88 15.51 4.82
N VAL A 46 21.25 14.94 3.67
CA VAL A 46 21.97 15.62 2.60
C VAL A 46 21.11 15.59 1.35
N GLY A 47 20.32 16.65 1.16
CA GLY A 47 19.52 16.88 -0.04
C GLY A 47 20.13 17.92 -0.98
N THR A 48 19.49 18.12 -2.14
CA THR A 48 19.90 19.10 -3.16
C THR A 48 19.03 20.38 -3.13
N GLY A 49 17.97 20.39 -2.34
CA GLY A 49 16.97 21.45 -2.21
C GLY A 49 15.87 21.41 -3.28
N VAL A 50 15.79 20.35 -4.10
CA VAL A 50 14.69 20.14 -5.07
C VAL A 50 13.56 19.32 -4.45
N GLU A 51 13.82 18.63 -3.34
CA GLU A 51 12.94 17.68 -2.67
C GLU A 51 11.59 18.31 -2.31
N TYR A 52 11.59 19.54 -1.76
CA TYR A 52 10.36 20.27 -1.45
C TYR A 52 9.51 20.55 -2.70
N ALA A 53 10.14 21.03 -3.78
CA ALA A 53 9.43 21.32 -5.02
C ALA A 53 8.92 20.03 -5.68
N ALA A 54 9.73 18.96 -5.66
CA ALA A 54 9.36 17.66 -6.20
C ALA A 54 8.16 17.07 -5.45
N ALA A 55 8.17 17.08 -4.13
CA ALA A 55 7.05 16.60 -3.31
C ALA A 55 5.79 17.46 -3.49
N ARG A 56 5.90 18.79 -3.40
CA ARG A 56 4.77 19.70 -3.56
C ARG A 56 4.12 19.60 -4.95
N ASP A 57 4.94 19.53 -6.00
CA ASP A 57 4.45 19.55 -7.38
C ASP A 57 4.09 18.12 -7.89
N SER A 58 4.38 17.07 -7.12
CA SER A 58 4.03 15.67 -7.46
C SER A 58 2.52 15.41 -7.48
N GLY A 59 1.73 16.22 -6.76
CA GLY A 59 0.30 15.99 -6.53
C GLY A 59 -0.02 14.96 -5.45
N LEU A 60 0.99 14.37 -4.81
CA LEU A 60 0.81 13.45 -3.66
C LEU A 60 0.72 14.19 -2.33
N ALA A 61 1.30 15.39 -2.22
CA ALA A 61 1.12 16.25 -1.05
C ALA A 61 -0.19 17.04 -1.18
N ILE A 62 -0.89 17.23 -0.06
CA ILE A 62 -2.07 18.10 -0.03
C ILE A 62 -1.62 19.55 0.14
N VAL A 63 -1.73 20.35 -0.91
CA VAL A 63 -1.27 21.75 -0.92
C VAL A 63 -2.45 22.70 -0.81
N SER A 64 -2.34 23.71 0.07
CA SER A 64 -3.36 24.74 0.20
C SER A 64 -3.40 25.66 -1.01
N GLN A 65 -4.58 25.84 -1.58
CA GLN A 65 -4.80 26.79 -2.68
C GLN A 65 -5.12 28.21 -2.18
N TYR A 66 -5.38 28.35 -0.89
CA TYR A 66 -5.87 29.56 -0.27
C TYR A 66 -5.07 29.89 0.99
N GLU A 67 -5.00 31.18 1.33
CA GLU A 67 -4.57 31.62 2.65
C GLU A 67 -5.74 31.52 3.64
N GLY A 68 -5.45 31.18 4.89
CA GLY A 68 -6.49 31.02 5.89
C GLY A 68 -6.00 30.55 7.25
N THR A 69 -6.91 30.12 8.09
CA THR A 69 -6.61 29.51 9.39
C THR A 69 -7.28 28.15 9.48
N VAL A 70 -6.57 27.13 9.97
CA VAL A 70 -7.10 25.78 10.14
C VAL A 70 -8.21 25.81 11.18
N ASP A 71 -9.43 25.48 10.77
CA ASP A 71 -10.61 25.42 11.63
C ASP A 71 -10.76 24.05 12.28
N PHE A 72 -10.48 22.99 11.51
CA PHE A 72 -10.57 21.60 11.93
C PHE A 72 -9.50 20.76 11.23
N VAL A 73 -8.93 19.79 11.93
CA VAL A 73 -7.96 18.82 11.38
C VAL A 73 -8.21 17.46 12.01
N ASP A 74 -8.23 16.43 11.18
CA ASP A 74 -8.36 15.02 11.55
C ASP A 74 -7.61 14.16 10.54
N ALA A 75 -7.51 12.85 10.78
CA ALA A 75 -6.81 11.90 9.90
C ALA A 75 -7.43 11.80 8.49
N THR A 76 -8.71 12.15 8.33
CA THR A 76 -9.45 12.01 7.07
C THR A 76 -9.72 13.33 6.35
N ARG A 77 -9.62 14.47 7.04
CA ARG A 77 -9.90 15.78 6.44
C ARG A 77 -9.28 16.96 7.18
N ILE A 78 -9.04 18.02 6.43
CA ILE A 78 -8.59 19.33 6.92
C ILE A 78 -9.56 20.39 6.44
N VAL A 79 -10.04 21.25 7.34
CA VAL A 79 -10.94 22.36 7.03
C VAL A 79 -10.22 23.67 7.26
N LEU A 80 -10.11 24.48 6.20
CA LEU A 80 -9.49 25.79 6.22
C LEU A 80 -10.55 26.89 6.19
N LYS A 81 -10.50 27.80 7.15
CA LYS A 81 -11.30 29.03 7.16
C LYS A 81 -10.57 30.12 6.40
N THR A 82 -11.10 30.46 5.23
CA THR A 82 -10.54 31.48 4.33
C THR A 82 -11.47 32.69 4.27
N LYS A 83 -11.03 33.77 3.62
CA LYS A 83 -11.88 34.95 3.37
C LYS A 83 -13.09 34.63 2.49
N GLU A 84 -13.00 33.60 1.64
CA GLU A 84 -14.07 33.17 0.73
C GLU A 84 -15.01 32.12 1.34
N GLY A 85 -14.76 31.70 2.59
CA GLY A 85 -15.53 30.66 3.27
C GLY A 85 -14.68 29.46 3.70
N LEU A 86 -15.35 28.38 4.08
CA LEU A 86 -14.72 27.12 4.49
C LEU A 86 -14.31 26.30 3.26
N LYS A 87 -13.06 25.86 3.23
CA LYS A 87 -12.51 24.97 2.20
C LYS A 87 -12.14 23.65 2.83
N ASN A 88 -12.64 22.55 2.28
CA ASN A 88 -12.40 21.20 2.78
C ASN A 88 -11.35 20.51 1.90
N TYR A 89 -10.40 19.85 2.55
CA TYR A 89 -9.39 19.00 1.93
C TYR A 89 -9.57 17.59 2.50
N ASN A 90 -9.80 16.60 1.64
CA ASN A 90 -9.91 15.20 2.07
C ASN A 90 -8.52 14.56 2.04
N LEU A 91 -8.27 13.67 2.99
CA LEU A 91 -7.05 12.91 3.13
C LEU A 91 -7.34 11.44 2.82
N ASP A 92 -6.55 10.85 1.94
CA ASP A 92 -6.62 9.41 1.69
C ASP A 92 -5.98 8.64 2.85
N THR A 93 -6.66 7.62 3.34
CA THR A 93 -6.19 6.75 4.43
C THR A 93 -6.20 5.30 3.95
N PHE A 94 -5.03 4.66 3.87
CA PHE A 94 -4.86 3.28 3.39
C PHE A 94 -5.49 2.99 2.02
N VAL A 95 -5.39 3.93 1.07
CA VAL A 95 -5.91 3.72 -0.28
C VAL A 95 -4.89 2.92 -1.10
N ARG A 96 -5.37 1.93 -1.86
CA ARG A 96 -4.51 1.10 -2.71
C ARG A 96 -4.03 1.88 -3.93
N SER A 97 -2.73 1.86 -4.20
CA SER A 97 -2.15 2.34 -5.46
C SER A 97 -2.23 1.26 -6.56
N ASN A 98 -2.04 1.67 -7.81
CA ASN A 98 -1.97 0.73 -8.94
C ASN A 98 -0.86 -0.33 -8.80
N GLN A 99 0.20 -0.03 -8.06
CA GLN A 99 1.32 -0.94 -7.80
C GLN A 99 1.14 -1.73 -6.49
N GLY A 100 -0.02 -1.64 -5.84
CA GLY A 100 -0.29 -2.34 -4.58
C GLY A 100 0.37 -1.73 -3.35
N THR A 101 0.88 -0.51 -3.43
CA THR A 101 1.40 0.24 -2.27
C THR A 101 0.29 1.03 -1.58
N SER A 102 0.48 1.35 -0.30
CA SER A 102 -0.46 2.19 0.45
C SER A 102 -0.26 3.68 0.16
N LEU A 103 -1.34 4.36 -0.23
CA LEU A 103 -1.45 5.81 -0.28
C LEU A 103 -2.13 6.27 1.02
N THR A 104 -1.32 6.83 1.91
CA THR A 104 -1.79 7.36 3.19
C THR A 104 -1.26 8.77 3.36
N HIS A 105 -2.16 9.69 3.70
CA HIS A 105 -1.79 11.05 4.02
C HIS A 105 -1.72 11.26 5.52
N VAL A 106 -0.76 12.09 5.96
CA VAL A 106 -0.59 12.46 7.36
C VAL A 106 -0.70 13.98 7.48
N PRO A 107 -1.68 14.53 8.24
CA PRO A 107 -1.81 15.96 8.42
C PRO A 107 -0.61 16.55 9.14
N LEU A 108 -0.01 17.60 8.57
CA LEU A 108 1.11 18.33 9.16
C LEU A 108 0.67 19.52 10.03
N VAL A 109 -0.51 20.06 9.73
CA VAL A 109 -1.02 21.29 10.33
C VAL A 109 -1.81 21.02 11.60
N ARG A 110 -1.91 22.04 12.45
CA ARG A 110 -2.71 21.99 13.70
C ARG A 110 -3.88 22.96 13.64
N GLN A 111 -4.92 22.67 14.41
CA GLN A 111 -6.04 23.59 14.58
C GLN A 111 -5.55 24.97 15.05
N GLY A 112 -6.07 26.04 14.43
CA GLY A 112 -5.69 27.42 14.71
C GLY A 112 -4.41 27.90 13.99
N GLN A 113 -3.71 27.03 13.27
CA GLN A 113 -2.52 27.42 12.50
C GLN A 113 -2.91 28.30 11.30
N LYS A 114 -2.15 29.38 11.07
CA LYS A 114 -2.26 30.21 9.87
C LYS A 114 -1.53 29.55 8.72
N ILE A 115 -2.18 29.50 7.56
CA ILE A 115 -1.71 28.85 6.35
C ILE A 115 -1.59 29.86 5.23
N GLU A 116 -0.48 29.79 4.50
CA GLU A 116 -0.25 30.57 3.29
C GLU A 116 -0.66 29.79 2.03
N LYS A 117 -0.94 30.52 0.95
CA LYS A 117 -1.21 29.90 -0.35
C LYS A 117 0.04 29.15 -0.83
N GLY A 118 -0.13 27.89 -1.21
CA GLY A 118 0.95 27.02 -1.68
C GLY A 118 1.67 26.24 -0.58
N GLN A 119 1.25 26.37 0.67
CA GLN A 119 1.80 25.61 1.79
C GLN A 119 1.23 24.18 1.82
N VAL A 120 2.08 23.20 2.15
CA VAL A 120 1.68 21.80 2.34
C VAL A 120 0.89 21.66 3.64
N LEU A 121 -0.30 21.07 3.56
CA LEU A 121 -1.24 20.81 4.65
C LEU A 121 -1.07 19.40 5.23
N ALA A 122 -0.82 18.43 4.37
CA ALA A 122 -0.61 17.03 4.73
C ALA A 122 0.46 16.41 3.83
N ASP A 123 1.31 15.59 4.44
CA ASP A 123 2.25 14.75 3.72
C ASP A 123 1.51 13.60 3.07
N GLY A 124 1.97 13.23 1.88
CA GLY A 124 1.55 12.03 1.18
C GLY A 124 2.54 10.87 1.40
N PRO A 125 2.37 9.76 0.67
CA PRO A 125 3.32 8.67 0.71
C PRO A 125 4.72 9.13 0.25
N SER A 126 5.76 8.69 0.96
CA SER A 126 7.16 9.07 0.70
C SER A 126 7.45 10.57 0.79
N ILE A 127 6.80 11.27 1.72
CA ILE A 127 7.03 12.70 1.99
C ILE A 127 7.20 12.89 3.50
N ASP A 128 8.20 13.67 3.91
CA ASP A 128 8.41 14.08 5.30
C ASP A 128 8.51 15.61 5.36
N LYS A 129 7.54 16.24 6.02
CA LYS A 129 7.41 17.69 6.21
C LYS A 129 7.43 18.48 4.90
N GLY A 130 6.75 17.95 3.89
CA GLY A 130 6.66 18.54 2.56
C GLY A 130 7.86 18.32 1.66
N GLU A 131 8.87 17.54 2.10
CA GLU A 131 10.03 17.16 1.29
C GLU A 131 9.95 15.70 0.86
N LEU A 132 10.49 15.39 -0.33
CA LEU A 132 10.54 14.03 -0.85
C LEU A 132 11.42 13.14 0.04
N ALA A 133 10.84 12.06 0.54
CA ALA A 133 11.47 11.12 1.48
C ALA A 133 11.26 9.68 0.99
N LEU A 134 12.17 9.20 0.13
CA LEU A 134 12.07 7.88 -0.51
C LEU A 134 12.66 6.73 0.34
N GLY A 135 13.17 7.01 1.54
CA GLY A 135 13.90 6.04 2.36
C GLY A 135 14.19 6.54 3.76
N GLN A 136 15.34 6.11 4.30
CA GLN A 136 15.77 6.37 5.67
C GLN A 136 17.22 6.81 5.75
N ASN A 137 17.54 7.61 6.76
CA ASN A 137 18.92 7.95 7.10
C ASN A 137 19.47 6.90 8.07
N VAL A 138 20.51 6.17 7.66
CA VAL A 138 21.13 5.12 8.48
C VAL A 138 22.64 5.34 8.63
N VAL A 139 23.20 4.86 9.74
CA VAL A 139 24.65 4.86 9.95
C VAL A 139 25.25 3.72 9.13
N VAL A 140 26.19 4.07 8.25
CA VAL A 140 26.87 3.12 7.36
C VAL A 140 28.35 3.02 7.75
N ALA A 141 28.87 1.79 7.78
CA ALA A 141 30.28 1.51 7.98
C ALA A 141 30.87 0.86 6.71
N PHE A 142 31.88 1.50 6.13
CA PHE A 142 32.61 0.96 4.98
C PHE A 142 33.73 0.05 5.47
N THR A 143 33.47 -1.25 5.54
CA THR A 143 34.45 -2.27 5.93
C THR A 143 34.14 -3.59 5.24
N THR A 144 35.09 -4.53 5.23
CA THR A 144 34.82 -5.92 4.85
C THR A 144 34.42 -6.71 6.10
N TRP A 145 33.46 -7.63 5.96
CA TRP A 145 32.99 -8.41 7.10
C TRP A 145 32.73 -9.86 6.73
N ASN A 146 33.71 -10.73 7.02
CA ASN A 146 33.63 -12.19 6.88
C ASN A 146 33.07 -12.68 5.53
N GLY A 147 33.23 -11.91 4.46
CA GLY A 147 32.73 -12.24 3.12
C GLY A 147 31.22 -12.08 2.92
N TYR A 148 30.44 -11.67 3.94
CA TYR A 148 29.00 -11.46 3.81
C TYR A 148 28.65 -10.24 2.94
N ASN A 149 29.57 -9.30 2.78
CA ASN A 149 29.45 -8.16 1.88
C ASN A 149 30.34 -8.30 0.64
N TYR A 150 30.50 -9.53 0.14
CA TYR A 150 31.21 -9.78 -1.12
C TYR A 150 30.42 -9.20 -2.31
N GLU A 151 31.14 -8.58 -3.26
CA GLU A 151 30.56 -7.84 -4.39
C GLU A 151 29.53 -6.77 -3.95
N ASP A 152 28.28 -6.88 -4.37
CA ASP A 152 27.22 -5.92 -4.12
C ASP A 152 26.31 -6.32 -2.93
N ALA A 153 26.71 -7.33 -2.16
CA ALA A 153 25.97 -7.76 -0.98
C ALA A 153 26.07 -6.73 0.16
N ILE A 154 24.94 -6.47 0.82
CA ILE A 154 24.84 -5.51 1.93
C ILE A 154 24.49 -6.26 3.21
N ILE A 155 25.22 -5.95 4.28
CA ILE A 155 24.92 -6.44 5.63
C ILE A 155 24.07 -5.40 6.33
N VAL A 156 22.99 -5.86 6.94
CA VAL A 156 22.02 -5.01 7.61
C VAL A 156 21.98 -5.39 9.08
N SER A 157 21.93 -4.39 9.97
CA SER A 157 21.74 -4.64 11.40
C SER A 157 20.32 -5.12 11.68
N GLU A 158 20.15 -6.14 12.51
CA GLU A 158 18.86 -6.63 12.99
C GLU A 158 18.01 -5.51 13.61
N ARG A 159 18.67 -4.49 14.19
CA ARG A 159 18.02 -3.30 14.74
C ARG A 159 17.08 -2.63 13.74
N LEU A 160 17.45 -2.61 12.46
CA LEU A 160 16.65 -1.98 11.40
C LEU A 160 15.32 -2.70 11.14
N VAL A 161 15.26 -4.00 11.46
CA VAL A 161 14.03 -4.80 11.41
C VAL A 161 13.23 -4.60 12.70
N SER A 162 13.88 -4.63 13.87
CA SER A 162 13.18 -4.50 15.15
C SER A 162 12.54 -3.13 15.39
N GLU A 163 13.06 -2.09 14.75
CA GLU A 163 12.56 -0.71 14.85
C GLU A 163 11.73 -0.29 13.63
N ASP A 164 11.32 -1.24 12.77
CA ASP A 164 10.46 -0.98 11.59
C ASP A 164 10.99 0.09 10.61
N VAL A 165 12.31 0.29 10.55
CA VAL A 165 12.94 1.39 9.82
C VAL A 165 12.62 1.33 8.31
N PHE A 166 12.69 0.13 7.72
CA PHE A 166 12.42 -0.09 6.29
C PHE A 166 11.09 -0.82 6.04
N THR A 167 10.13 -0.70 6.95
CA THR A 167 8.83 -1.38 6.84
C THR A 167 7.89 -0.60 5.91
N SER A 168 7.21 -1.32 5.01
CA SER A 168 6.21 -0.79 4.06
C SER A 168 4.90 -1.57 4.14
N ILE A 169 3.81 -0.96 3.65
CA ILE A 169 2.48 -1.58 3.61
C ILE A 169 2.09 -1.85 2.16
N HIS A 170 1.71 -3.10 1.90
CA HIS A 170 1.20 -3.56 0.61
C HIS A 170 -0.26 -3.97 0.74
N ILE A 171 -1.08 -3.54 -0.23
CA ILE A 171 -2.52 -3.80 -0.29
C ILE A 171 -2.80 -4.58 -1.58
N GLU A 172 -3.15 -5.85 -1.41
CA GLU A 172 -3.55 -6.74 -2.50
C GLU A 172 -5.07 -6.79 -2.62
N GLU A 173 -5.54 -6.83 -3.87
CA GLU A 173 -6.96 -6.88 -4.19
C GLU A 173 -7.28 -8.26 -4.81
N TYR A 174 -8.08 -9.04 -4.10
CA TYR A 174 -8.56 -10.33 -4.56
C TYR A 174 -10.02 -10.21 -4.98
N THR A 175 -10.29 -10.40 -6.27
CA THR A 175 -11.63 -10.28 -6.83
C THR A 175 -12.16 -11.65 -7.25
N ILE A 176 -13.36 -11.98 -6.79
CA ILE A 176 -14.11 -13.13 -7.25
C ILE A 176 -15.48 -12.69 -7.76
N GLU A 177 -15.88 -13.24 -8.90
CA GLU A 177 -17.17 -12.95 -9.51
C GLU A 177 -18.14 -14.10 -9.31
N ARG A 178 -19.39 -13.76 -9.03
CA ARG A 178 -20.53 -14.67 -9.07
C ARG A 178 -21.08 -14.70 -10.50
N ARG A 179 -21.04 -15.85 -11.16
CA ARG A 179 -21.52 -16.01 -12.54
C ARG A 179 -22.81 -16.83 -12.61
N GLN A 180 -23.62 -16.53 -13.63
CA GLN A 180 -24.75 -17.39 -14.00
C GLN A 180 -24.22 -18.52 -14.88
N THR A 181 -24.27 -19.75 -14.38
CA THR A 181 -23.91 -20.92 -15.19
C THR A 181 -25.16 -21.53 -15.83
N LYS A 182 -24.97 -22.42 -16.81
CA LYS A 182 -26.07 -23.21 -17.41
C LYS A 182 -26.74 -24.15 -16.38
N GLN A 183 -26.05 -24.47 -15.29
CA GLN A 183 -26.49 -25.44 -14.28
C GLN A 183 -27.13 -24.76 -13.06
N GLY A 184 -27.09 -23.43 -13.01
CA GLY A 184 -27.64 -22.60 -11.94
C GLY A 184 -26.77 -21.37 -11.67
N PRO A 185 -27.27 -20.41 -10.88
CA PRO A 185 -26.44 -19.32 -10.37
C PRO A 185 -25.36 -19.88 -9.44
N GLU A 186 -24.13 -19.37 -9.53
CA GLU A 186 -23.20 -19.51 -8.41
C GLU A 186 -23.77 -18.79 -7.18
N GLU A 187 -23.39 -19.18 -5.96
CA GLU A 187 -23.84 -18.52 -4.73
C GLU A 187 -22.64 -18.25 -3.85
N ILE A 188 -22.65 -17.09 -3.17
CA ILE A 188 -21.69 -16.77 -2.12
C ILE A 188 -22.36 -17.19 -0.82
N THR A 189 -21.69 -18.05 -0.04
CA THR A 189 -22.22 -18.56 1.20
C THR A 189 -21.12 -19.12 2.10
N ARG A 190 -21.35 -19.04 3.40
CA ARG A 190 -20.55 -19.72 4.43
C ARG A 190 -20.65 -21.24 4.34
N GLU A 191 -21.75 -21.79 3.81
CA GLU A 191 -21.99 -23.24 3.74
C GLU A 191 -21.27 -23.89 2.55
N ILE A 192 -19.94 -24.04 2.66
CA ILE A 192 -19.15 -24.70 1.61
C ILE A 192 -19.08 -26.21 1.89
N PRO A 193 -19.48 -27.10 0.95
CA PRO A 193 -19.43 -28.54 1.16
C PRO A 193 -18.00 -29.04 1.29
N ASN A 194 -17.78 -30.14 2.02
CA ASN A 194 -16.48 -30.81 2.19
C ASN A 194 -15.36 -29.97 2.86
N ILE A 195 -15.69 -28.81 3.42
CA ILE A 195 -14.74 -27.96 4.16
C ILE A 195 -14.98 -28.12 5.67
N SER A 196 -13.92 -28.24 6.47
CA SER A 196 -14.05 -28.30 7.94
C SER A 196 -14.57 -26.98 8.53
N GLU A 197 -15.24 -27.02 9.69
CA GLU A 197 -15.68 -25.79 10.39
C GLU A 197 -14.51 -24.85 10.72
N ASN A 198 -13.35 -25.42 11.08
CA ASN A 198 -12.14 -24.66 11.38
C ASN A 198 -11.65 -23.81 10.21
N ALA A 199 -11.84 -24.25 8.97
CA ALA A 199 -11.47 -23.47 7.78
C ALA A 199 -12.48 -22.35 7.47
N ARG A 200 -13.71 -22.44 8.02
CA ARG A 200 -14.78 -21.43 7.87
C ARG A 200 -14.85 -20.45 9.04
N LYS A 201 -13.94 -20.56 10.02
CA LYS A 201 -13.94 -19.75 11.24
C LYS A 201 -13.85 -18.24 10.98
N PHE A 202 -13.27 -17.87 9.84
CA PHE A 202 -13.02 -16.48 9.45
C PHE A 202 -14.12 -15.89 8.57
N LEU A 203 -15.07 -16.71 8.13
CA LEU A 203 -16.20 -16.27 7.31
C LEU A 203 -17.37 -15.82 8.19
N ASP A 204 -17.99 -14.70 7.82
CA ASP A 204 -19.26 -14.23 8.34
C ASP A 204 -20.44 -15.07 7.79
N ASP A 205 -21.65 -14.69 8.18
CA ASP A 205 -22.87 -15.42 7.81
C ASP A 205 -23.19 -15.34 6.30
N ASP A 206 -22.68 -14.30 5.61
CA ASP A 206 -22.82 -14.12 4.16
C ASP A 206 -21.74 -14.89 3.38
N GLY A 207 -20.72 -15.43 4.06
CA GLY A 207 -19.61 -16.17 3.43
C GLY A 207 -18.44 -15.28 3.01
N LEU A 208 -18.31 -14.08 3.59
CA LEU A 208 -17.20 -13.16 3.39
C LEU A 208 -16.25 -13.19 4.59
N VAL A 209 -14.96 -12.99 4.36
CA VAL A 209 -14.01 -12.87 5.47
C VAL A 209 -14.31 -11.65 6.35
N ILE A 210 -14.27 -11.84 7.67
CA ILE A 210 -14.51 -10.78 8.63
C ILE A 210 -13.36 -9.77 8.59
N ILE A 211 -13.67 -8.48 8.48
CA ILE A 211 -12.69 -7.38 8.48
C ILE A 211 -11.86 -7.41 9.76
N GLY A 212 -10.53 -7.32 9.62
CA GLY A 212 -9.58 -7.38 10.74
C GLY A 212 -9.05 -8.78 11.05
N THR A 213 -9.42 -9.78 10.26
CA THR A 213 -8.90 -11.15 10.38
C THR A 213 -7.49 -11.28 9.79
N GLU A 214 -6.58 -11.93 10.51
CA GLU A 214 -5.29 -12.37 9.98
C GLU A 214 -5.48 -13.64 9.13
N VAL A 215 -5.10 -13.57 7.86
CA VAL A 215 -5.24 -14.67 6.89
C VAL A 215 -3.87 -15.15 6.42
N LYS A 216 -3.77 -16.46 6.16
CA LYS A 216 -2.56 -17.12 5.67
C LYS A 216 -2.83 -17.77 4.30
N PRO A 217 -1.77 -18.11 3.55
CA PRO A 217 -1.94 -18.86 2.30
C PRO A 217 -2.78 -20.12 2.52
N GLY A 218 -3.88 -20.23 1.78
CA GLY A 218 -4.84 -21.34 1.88
C GLY A 218 -6.09 -21.05 2.71
N ASP A 219 -6.16 -19.92 3.42
CA ASP A 219 -7.39 -19.50 4.08
C ASP A 219 -8.43 -18.99 3.08
N ILE A 220 -9.71 -19.20 3.41
CA ILE A 220 -10.84 -18.85 2.54
C ILE A 220 -11.23 -17.39 2.77
N LEU A 221 -11.12 -16.56 1.73
CA LEU A 221 -11.54 -15.15 1.79
C LEU A 221 -13.02 -14.96 1.45
N VAL A 222 -13.52 -15.74 0.48
CA VAL A 222 -14.90 -15.69 0.02
C VAL A 222 -15.36 -17.12 -0.25
N GLY A 223 -16.41 -17.56 0.45
CA GLY A 223 -17.04 -18.84 0.21
C GLY A 223 -17.92 -18.79 -1.03
N LYS A 224 -17.51 -19.46 -2.12
CA LYS A 224 -18.30 -19.54 -3.34
C LYS A 224 -18.65 -20.99 -3.67
N ILE A 225 -19.92 -21.25 -3.91
CA ILE A 225 -20.40 -22.54 -4.39
C ILE A 225 -20.85 -22.45 -5.85
N THR A 226 -20.39 -23.38 -6.67
CA THR A 226 -20.84 -23.51 -8.07
C THR A 226 -21.74 -24.75 -8.18
N PRO A 227 -22.98 -24.61 -8.68
CA PRO A 227 -23.85 -25.76 -8.92
C PRO A 227 -23.21 -26.69 -9.97
N LYS A 228 -23.04 -27.96 -9.60
CA LYS A 228 -22.62 -29.01 -10.53
C LYS A 228 -23.83 -29.48 -11.32
N GLY A 229 -23.64 -29.63 -12.62
CA GLY A 229 -24.57 -30.38 -13.46
C GLY A 229 -24.64 -31.82 -12.99
N GLN A 230 -25.73 -32.50 -13.32
CA GLN A 230 -25.86 -33.94 -13.09
C GLN A 230 -24.87 -34.70 -13.98
N THR A 231 -23.59 -34.70 -13.64
CA THR A 231 -22.67 -35.77 -14.03
C THR A 231 -23.09 -37.01 -13.26
N GLN A 232 -23.09 -38.18 -13.93
CA GLN A 232 -23.27 -39.46 -13.24
C GLN A 232 -22.28 -39.51 -12.08
N LEU A 233 -22.80 -39.43 -10.85
CA LEU A 233 -22.03 -39.74 -9.64
C LEU A 233 -21.36 -41.09 -9.87
N SER A 234 -20.09 -41.20 -9.46
CA SER A 234 -19.37 -42.46 -9.54
C SER A 234 -20.18 -43.54 -8.78
N PRO A 235 -20.10 -44.82 -9.17
CA PRO A 235 -20.75 -45.90 -8.42
C PRO A 235 -20.41 -45.86 -6.91
N GLU A 236 -19.19 -45.44 -6.57
CA GLU A 236 -18.69 -45.22 -5.22
C GLU A 236 -19.42 -44.09 -4.50
N ASP A 237 -19.58 -42.92 -5.14
CA ASP A 237 -20.31 -41.78 -4.57
C ASP A 237 -21.81 -42.09 -4.39
N LYS A 238 -22.40 -42.84 -5.33
CA LYS A 238 -23.79 -43.31 -5.20
C LYS A 238 -23.98 -44.25 -4.02
N LEU A 239 -23.01 -45.14 -3.78
CA LEU A 239 -23.04 -46.05 -2.64
C LEU A 239 -22.92 -45.28 -1.32
N LEU A 240 -22.00 -44.30 -1.25
CA LEU A 240 -21.85 -43.41 -0.09
C LEU A 240 -23.14 -42.64 0.20
N GLN A 241 -23.79 -42.10 -0.83
CA GLN A 241 -25.05 -41.37 -0.68
C GLN A 241 -26.19 -42.27 -0.18
N ALA A 242 -26.25 -43.53 -0.65
CA ALA A 242 -27.27 -44.50 -0.23
C ALA A 242 -27.07 -44.98 1.22
N ILE A 243 -25.82 -45.06 1.69
CA ILE A 243 -25.49 -45.51 3.05
C ILE A 243 -25.64 -44.38 4.08
N PHE A 244 -25.15 -43.18 3.77
CA PHE A 244 -25.09 -42.07 4.73
C PHE A 244 -26.29 -41.13 4.66
N GLY A 245 -27.17 -41.26 3.66
CA GLY A 245 -28.38 -40.45 3.54
C GLY A 245 -28.13 -38.96 3.37
N GLU A 246 -26.88 -38.54 3.13
CA GLU A 246 -26.53 -37.16 2.92
C GLU A 246 -27.20 -36.66 1.64
N LYS A 247 -28.09 -35.67 1.78
CA LYS A 247 -28.45 -34.77 0.68
C LYS A 247 -27.23 -33.90 0.37
N SER A 248 -26.18 -34.49 -0.17
CA SER A 248 -25.00 -33.77 -0.61
C SER A 248 -25.46 -32.77 -1.68
N LYS A 249 -25.51 -31.48 -1.34
CA LYS A 249 -25.74 -30.42 -2.33
C LYS A 249 -24.68 -30.65 -3.42
N ASN A 250 -25.11 -30.87 -4.66
CA ASN A 250 -24.24 -31.08 -5.82
C ASN A 250 -23.54 -29.77 -6.17
N VAL A 251 -22.64 -29.30 -5.32
CA VAL A 251 -21.93 -28.04 -5.48
C VAL A 251 -20.43 -28.30 -5.37
N LYS A 252 -19.65 -27.55 -6.13
CA LYS A 252 -18.19 -27.62 -6.13
C LYS A 252 -17.63 -26.40 -5.41
N ASP A 253 -16.63 -26.63 -4.57
CA ASP A 253 -15.73 -25.60 -4.08
C ASP A 253 -14.73 -25.21 -5.18
N ASN A 254 -14.42 -23.92 -5.30
CA ASN A 254 -13.58 -23.37 -6.36
C ASN A 254 -12.70 -22.23 -5.86
#